data_AF-A0A3M7EBM9-F1
#
_entry.id   AF-A0A3M7EBM9-F1
#
_cell.length_a   1.000
_cell.length_b   1.000
_cell.length_c   1.000
_cell.angle_alpha   90.00
_cell.angle_beta   90.00
_cell.angle_gamma   90.00
#
_symmetry.space_group_name_H-M   'P 1'
#
loop_
_entity.id
_entity.type
_entity.pdbx_description
1 polymer ?
#
loop_
_entity_poly.entity_id
_entity_poly.type
_entity_poly.pdbx_seq_one_letter_code
_entity_poly.pdbx_strand_id
1 'polypeptide(L)'
;MRGRTSYRTSFHGALQLAKPHGTVTDILRLPIVRPKPGERVPPIKTQARAATILPNFVGLIFQVYNGKIYHDVRITEDMVGHKLGEFSPTRKRFSYKQTKNK
;
A
#
# COMPACT_ATOMS: atom_id res chain seq x y z
N MET A 1 28.55 56.82 -4.78
CA MET A 1 28.71 55.88 -3.65
C MET A 1 27.63 54.82 -3.71
N ARG A 2 28.00 53.56 -3.49
CA ARG A 2 27.20 52.33 -3.68
C ARG A 2 26.24 52.09 -2.50
N GLY A 3 25.06 51.54 -2.76
CA GLY A 3 24.20 50.98 -1.72
C GLY A 3 22.81 50.54 -2.19
N ARG A 4 22.73 49.56 -3.10
CA ARG A 4 21.48 48.84 -3.38
C ARG A 4 21.12 48.03 -2.15
N THR A 5 19.99 48.34 -1.53
CA THR A 5 19.41 47.57 -0.44
C THR A 5 19.07 46.15 -0.93
N SER A 6 19.57 45.17 -0.19
CA SER A 6 19.59 43.76 -0.56
C SER A 6 18.23 43.11 -0.36
N TYR A 7 17.59 42.68 -1.45
CA TYR A 7 16.61 41.59 -1.41
C TYR A 7 17.38 40.29 -1.22
N ARG A 8 17.60 39.88 0.03
CA ARG A 8 18.14 38.56 0.35
C ARG A 8 17.00 37.55 0.22
N THR A 9 16.67 37.20 -1.02
CA THR A 9 15.90 36.01 -1.32
C THR A 9 16.76 34.81 -0.92
N SER A 10 16.44 34.21 0.22
CA SER A 10 17.02 32.96 0.68
C SER A 10 16.53 31.80 -0.20
N PHE A 11 16.98 31.77 -1.46
CA PHE A 11 17.08 30.54 -2.24
C PHE A 11 18.34 29.83 -1.77
N HIS A 12 18.22 29.00 -0.74
CA HIS A 12 19.26 28.03 -0.39
C HIS A 12 18.61 26.67 -0.19
N GLY A 13 18.86 25.80 -1.17
CA GLY A 13 19.00 24.37 -0.91
C GLY A 13 17.72 23.57 -1.00
N ALA A 14 17.09 23.56 -2.18
CA ALA A 14 16.41 22.36 -2.63
C ALA A 14 17.47 21.24 -2.75
N LEU A 15 17.67 20.47 -1.69
CA LEU A 15 18.37 19.19 -1.74
C LEU A 15 17.50 18.22 -2.54
N GLN A 16 17.64 18.33 -3.85
CA GLN A 16 17.27 17.32 -4.84
C GLN A 16 18.17 16.10 -4.58
N LEU A 17 17.80 15.25 -3.63
CA LEU A 17 18.40 13.92 -3.53
C LEU A 17 17.91 13.11 -4.74
N ALA A 18 18.89 12.75 -5.58
CA ALA A 18 18.78 11.99 -6.80
C ALA A 18 17.64 10.95 -6.76
N LYS A 19 16.73 11.02 -7.74
CA LYS A 19 15.85 9.89 -8.02
C LYS A 19 16.74 8.75 -8.48
N PRO A 20 16.82 7.61 -7.76
CA PRO A 20 17.56 6.47 -8.26
C PRO A 20 16.87 6.01 -9.54
N HIS A 21 17.61 6.09 -10.64
CA HIS A 21 17.27 5.43 -11.88
C HIS A 21 17.27 3.92 -11.60
N GLY A 22 16.09 3.30 -11.72
CA GLY A 22 15.90 1.85 -11.66
C GLY A 22 15.57 1.29 -10.28
N THR A 23 14.35 1.49 -9.79
CA THR A 23 13.80 0.64 -8.71
C THR A 23 12.53 -0.03 -9.22
N VAL A 24 12.58 -1.36 -9.22
CA VAL A 24 11.52 -2.34 -9.49
C VAL A 24 10.12 -1.77 -9.30
N THR A 25 9.36 -1.82 -10.39
CA THR A 25 7.98 -1.36 -10.57
C THR A 25 7.00 -1.85 -9.50
N ASP A 26 5.98 -1.05 -9.17
CA ASP A 26 4.76 -1.34 -8.38
C ASP A 26 4.77 -1.19 -6.84
N ILE A 27 5.72 -0.48 -6.23
CA ILE A 27 5.58 -0.05 -4.82
C ILE A 27 4.63 1.16 -4.74
N LEU A 28 3.32 0.90 -4.88
CA LEU A 28 2.30 1.88 -4.51
C LEU A 28 2.50 2.23 -3.04
N ARG A 29 2.73 3.51 -2.77
CA ARG A 29 3.00 4.02 -1.42
C ARG A 29 1.72 3.95 -0.59
N LEU A 30 1.48 2.81 0.02
CA LEU A 30 0.44 2.66 1.03
C LEU A 30 0.79 3.58 2.22
N PRO A 31 -0.19 4.17 2.92
CA PRO A 31 0.04 4.90 4.14
C PRO A 31 0.46 3.92 5.23
N ILE A 32 1.76 3.62 5.29
CA ILE A 32 2.32 2.78 6.35
C ILE A 32 2.46 3.65 7.59
N VAL A 33 1.55 3.48 8.54
CA VAL A 33 1.73 4.02 9.89
C VAL A 33 2.70 3.10 10.61
N ARG A 34 3.87 3.62 11.00
CA ARG A 34 4.77 2.88 11.90
C ARG A 34 4.12 2.92 13.29
N PRO A 35 3.62 1.80 13.84
CA PRO A 35 3.11 1.82 15.20
C PRO A 35 4.22 2.22 16.17
N LYS A 36 3.86 3.03 17.16
CA LYS A 36 4.71 3.21 18.33
C LYS A 36 4.69 1.90 19.14
N PRO A 37 5.80 1.52 19.79
CA PRO A 37 5.82 0.34 20.65
C PRO A 37 4.76 0.49 21.76
N GLY A 38 3.83 -0.47 21.83
CA GLY A 38 2.73 -0.49 22.81
C GLY A 38 1.36 -0.04 22.28
N GLU A 39 1.27 0.48 21.05
CA GLU A 39 0.00 0.91 20.44
C GLU A 39 -0.53 -0.14 19.46
N ARG A 40 -1.84 -0.42 19.52
CA ARG A 40 -2.49 -1.34 18.57
C ARG A 40 -2.60 -0.64 17.21
N VAL A 41 -2.05 -1.25 16.17
CA VAL A 41 -2.16 -0.71 14.80
C VAL A 41 -3.61 -0.79 14.35
N PRO A 42 -4.25 0.32 13.95
CA PRO A 42 -5.58 0.27 13.35
C PRO A 42 -5.51 -0.43 11.97
N PRO A 43 -6.56 -1.17 11.56
CA PRO A 43 -6.60 -1.79 10.24
C PRO A 43 -6.41 -0.77 9.10
N ILE A 44 -5.49 -1.06 8.18
CA ILE A 44 -5.16 -0.17 7.07
C ILE A 44 -6.14 -0.40 5.92
N LYS A 45 -7.00 0.59 5.64
CA LYS A 45 -7.91 0.55 4.49
C LYS A 45 -7.16 0.83 3.19
N THR A 46 -7.34 -0.03 2.19
CA THR A 46 -6.70 0.12 0.89
C THR A 46 -7.59 -0.32 -0.27
N GLN A 47 -7.54 0.44 -1.36
CA GLN A 47 -8.10 0.06 -2.66
C GLN A 47 -7.02 -0.40 -3.65
N ALA A 48 -5.75 -0.28 -3.28
CA ALA A 48 -4.62 -0.60 -4.12
C ALA A 48 -4.37 -2.12 -4.18
N ARG A 49 -5.22 -2.85 -4.91
CA ARG A 49 -5.12 -4.31 -5.11
C ARG A 49 -3.85 -4.74 -5.86
N ALA A 50 -3.24 -3.84 -6.62
CA ALA A 50 -2.02 -4.11 -7.38
C ALA A 50 -0.73 -4.03 -6.54
N ALA A 51 -0.81 -3.52 -5.31
CA ALA A 51 0.34 -3.35 -4.45
C ALA A 51 0.91 -4.70 -4.00
N THR A 52 2.24 -4.81 -4.07
CA THR A 52 3.00 -5.98 -3.64
C THR A 52 3.16 -5.97 -2.11
N ILE A 53 3.02 -7.14 -1.49
CA ILE A 53 3.22 -7.33 -0.06
C ILE A 53 4.72 -7.28 0.25
N LEU A 54 5.11 -6.30 1.05
CA LEU A 54 6.47 -6.13 1.55
C LEU A 54 6.65 -6.87 2.88
N PRO A 55 7.87 -7.31 3.23
CA PRO A 55 8.15 -7.95 4.52
C PRO A 55 7.80 -7.05 5.71
N ASN A 56 7.84 -5.72 5.54
CA ASN A 56 7.43 -4.75 6.56
C ASN A 56 5.94 -4.79 6.92
N PHE A 57 5.12 -5.53 6.16
CA PHE A 57 3.67 -5.64 6.37
C PHE A 57 3.24 -6.87 7.15
N VAL A 58 4.17 -7.77 7.44
CA VAL A 58 3.89 -8.98 8.20
C VAL A 58 3.34 -8.62 9.58
N GLY A 59 2.24 -9.26 9.96
CA GLY A 59 1.56 -9.01 11.24
C GLY A 59 0.58 -7.84 11.23
N LEU A 60 0.49 -7.04 10.16
CA LEU A 60 -0.52 -6.01 10.00
C LEU A 60 -1.83 -6.56 9.43
N ILE A 61 -2.93 -5.85 9.69
CA ILE A 61 -4.25 -6.14 9.14
C ILE A 61 -4.57 -5.09 8.07
N PHE A 62 -4.85 -5.56 6.85
CA PHE A 62 -5.27 -4.74 5.73
C PHE A 62 -6.74 -4.97 5.42
N GLN A 63 -7.49 -3.90 5.27
CA GLN A 63 -8.84 -3.96 4.73
C GLN A 63 -8.76 -3.69 3.23
N VAL A 64 -8.81 -4.75 2.42
CA VAL A 64 -8.65 -4.69 0.97
C VAL A 64 -10.01 -4.58 0.30
N TYR A 65 -10.22 -3.53 -0.49
CA TYR A 65 -11.47 -3.35 -1.24
C TYR A 65 -11.60 -4.34 -2.39
N ASN A 66 -12.76 -4.99 -2.47
CA ASN A 66 -13.06 -6.04 -3.43
C ASN A 66 -14.08 -5.63 -4.50
N GLY A 67 -14.35 -4.32 -4.62
CA GLY A 67 -15.36 -3.78 -5.54
C GLY A 67 -16.76 -3.61 -4.91
N LYS A 68 -16.97 -4.10 -3.68
CA LYS A 68 -18.23 -3.93 -2.93
C LYS A 68 -17.99 -3.68 -1.44
N ILE A 69 -17.18 -4.54 -0.84
CA ILE A 69 -16.86 -4.51 0.59
C ILE A 69 -15.34 -4.55 0.79
N TYR A 70 -14.92 -4.14 1.98
CA TYR A 70 -13.55 -4.31 2.44
C TYR A 70 -13.42 -5.66 3.14
N HIS A 71 -12.45 -6.46 2.72
CA HIS A 71 -12.10 -7.71 3.37
C HIS A 71 -10.87 -7.54 4.24
N ASP A 72 -10.96 -8.02 5.48
CA ASP A 72 -9.86 -8.00 6.42
C ASP A 72 -8.90 -9.16 6.12
N VAL A 73 -7.68 -8.81 5.73
CA VAL A 73 -6.59 -9.73 5.43
C VAL A 73 -5.47 -9.49 6.43
N ARG A 74 -5.18 -10.50 7.24
CA ARG A 74 -4.01 -10.51 8.13
C ARG A 74 -2.83 -11.10 7.36
N ILE A 75 -1.76 -10.32 7.24
CA ILE A 75 -0.61 -10.71 6.41
C ILE A 75 0.33 -11.63 7.20
N THR A 76 0.62 -12.78 6.62
CA THR A 76 1.67 -13.73 7.07
C THR A 76 2.93 -13.61 6.21
N GLU A 77 4.03 -14.21 6.66
CA GLU A 77 5.32 -14.18 5.95
C GLU A 77 5.25 -14.84 4.56
N ASP A 78 4.47 -15.90 4.42
CA ASP A 78 4.30 -16.62 3.14
C ASP A 78 3.61 -15.77 2.07
N MET A 79 2.95 -14.68 2.45
CA MET A 79 2.28 -13.77 1.51
C MET A 79 3.23 -12.73 0.92
N VAL A 80 4.47 -12.62 1.40
CA VAL A 80 5.45 -11.64 0.92
C VAL A 80 5.79 -11.91 -0.55
N GLY A 81 5.76 -10.86 -1.38
CA GLY A 81 5.98 -10.96 -2.83
C GLY A 81 4.72 -11.16 -3.66
N HIS A 82 3.60 -11.56 -3.04
CA HIS A 82 2.30 -11.61 -3.71
C HIS A 82 1.62 -10.24 -3.79
N LYS A 83 0.60 -10.09 -4.64
CA LYS A 83 -0.22 -8.87 -4.69
C LYS A 83 -1.38 -8.94 -3.70
N LEU A 84 -1.70 -7.82 -3.05
CA LEU A 84 -2.82 -7.74 -2.08
C LEU A 84 -4.16 -8.19 -2.68
N GLY A 85 -4.37 -7.99 -3.98
CA GLY A 85 -5.58 -8.40 -4.68
C GLY A 85 -5.82 -9.91 -4.76
N GLU A 86 -4.78 -10.74 -4.61
CA GLU A 86 -4.89 -12.21 -4.66
C GLU A 86 -5.67 -12.74 -3.46
N PHE A 87 -5.58 -12.06 -2.33
CA PHE A 87 -6.22 -12.45 -1.06
C PHE A 87 -7.65 -11.88 -0.91
N SER A 88 -8.16 -11.15 -1.91
CA SER A 88 -9.48 -10.53 -1.89
C SER A 88 -10.23 -10.82 -3.20
N PRO A 89 -11.05 -11.90 -3.25
CA PRO A 89 -11.65 -12.43 -4.49
C PRO A 89 -12.92 -11.70 -4.90
N THR A 90 -12.94 -11.11 -6.10
CA THR A 90 -14.02 -10.20 -6.57
C THR A 90 -15.34 -10.88 -6.97
N ARG A 91 -15.31 -12.18 -7.23
CA ARG A 91 -16.48 -12.94 -7.67
C ARG A 91 -16.76 -14.08 -6.70
N LYS A 92 -18.04 -14.29 -6.40
CA LYS A 92 -18.48 -15.49 -5.66
C LYS A 92 -18.19 -16.71 -6.52
N ARG A 93 -17.73 -17.79 -5.88
CA ARG A 93 -17.52 -19.07 -6.56
C ARG A 93 -18.84 -19.57 -7.13
N PHE A 94 -18.87 -19.82 -8.43
CA PHE A 94 -20.01 -20.46 -9.06
C PHE A 94 -19.92 -21.98 -8.85
N SER A 95 -21.03 -22.60 -8.46
CA SER A 95 -21.17 -24.04 -8.35
C SER A 95 -22.32 -24.49 -9.22
N TYR A 96 -22.06 -25.44 -10.11
CA TYR A 96 -23.13 -26.08 -10.86
C TYR A 96 -24.01 -26.89 -9.90
N LYS A 97 -25.33 -26.68 -9.97
CA LYS A 97 -26.29 -27.50 -9.23
C LYS A 97 -26.63 -28.70 -10.12
N GLN A 98 -26.26 -29.89 -9.67
CA GLN A 98 -26.65 -31.11 -10.37
C GLN A 98 -28.16 -31.29 -10.29
N THR A 99 -28.84 -31.30 -11.43
CA THR A 99 -30.25 -31.68 -11.51
C THR A 99 -30.33 -33.19 -11.65
N LYS A 100 -31.01 -33.87 -10.71
CA LYS A 100 -31.29 -35.29 -10.84
C LYS A 100 -32.35 -35.48 -11.93
N ASN A 101 -31.93 -35.73 -13.17
CA ASN A 101 -32.83 -36.36 -14.13
C ASN A 101 -32.88 -37.84 -13.78
N LYS A 102 -34.06 -38.30 -13.36
CA LYS A 102 -34.39 -39.71 -13.16
C LYS A 102 -35.43 -40.10 -14.21
#